data_AF-A0A6J8E3C8-F1
#
_entry.id   AF-A0A6J8E3C8-F1
#
_cell.length_a   1.000
_cell.length_b   1.000
_cell.length_c   1.000
_cell.angle_alpha   90.00
_cell.angle_beta   90.00
_cell.angle_gamma   90.00
#
_symmetry.space_group_name_H-M   'P 1'
#
loop_
_entity.id
_entity.type
_entity.pdbx_description
1 polymer ?
#
loop_
_entity_poly.entity_id
_entity_poly.type
_entity_poly.pdbx_seq_one_letter_code
_entity_poly.pdbx_strand_id
1 'polypeptide(L)'
;MAKRNRLSASSTDSWETDWTKCRLCPEDTTYPMKSSDEGYKILSKNIPLCYEVNALPIPLDIRRLNDGEGIESTMKKKNAKYHNLFRKFNNTNLERAQKRHMSPIPSGSSSESVYPRDRAKKSQTEAESNCTQYENMMKETALAKLVTYIYLRNSKKNSEGSLVFRLADLPNLYEERLTELGSSSAQVHSTRLNDKLLQKMPELEAHTKGRDVLLMFEKDIGPAIAFACDYIDTMHMEKTAEMIRCQ
;
A
#
# COMPACT_ATOMS: atom_id res chain seq x y z
N MET A 1 -65.65 27.87 25.09
CA MET A 1 -64.43 28.42 24.45
C MET A 1 -63.34 27.35 24.46
N ALA A 2 -63.16 26.64 23.34
CA ALA A 2 -62.18 25.57 23.22
C ALA A 2 -60.85 26.14 22.69
N LYS A 3 -59.80 26.13 23.52
CA LYS A 3 -58.42 26.42 23.07
C LYS A 3 -57.79 25.10 22.64
N ARG A 4 -57.63 24.93 21.32
CA ARG A 4 -56.85 23.83 20.73
C ARG A 4 -55.38 24.08 21.02
N ASN A 5 -54.78 23.27 21.89
CA ASN A 5 -53.34 23.19 22.06
C ASN A 5 -52.73 22.61 20.78
N ARG A 6 -51.92 23.41 20.11
CA ARG A 6 -51.12 23.03 18.94
C ARG A 6 -49.94 22.21 19.46
N LEU A 7 -50.03 20.89 19.35
CA LEU A 7 -48.90 20.00 19.53
C LEU A 7 -47.85 20.36 18.47
N SER A 8 -46.72 20.88 18.93
CA SER A 8 -45.49 21.07 18.17
C SER A 8 -45.00 19.70 17.71
N ALA A 9 -45.20 19.42 16.42
CA ALA A 9 -44.69 18.21 15.79
C ALA A 9 -43.16 18.24 15.76
N SER A 10 -42.62 17.11 16.21
CA SER A 10 -41.22 16.67 16.26
C SER A 10 -40.23 17.42 15.38
N SER A 11 -39.14 17.85 16.00
CA SER A 11 -37.83 18.05 15.39
C SER A 11 -37.53 16.89 14.44
N THR A 12 -37.62 17.15 13.14
CA THR A 12 -36.96 16.33 12.14
C THR A 12 -35.47 16.53 12.37
N ASP A 13 -34.83 15.53 12.97
CA ASP A 13 -33.38 15.39 12.96
C ASP A 13 -32.95 15.24 11.50
N SER A 14 -32.81 16.39 10.83
CA SER A 14 -32.22 16.51 9.51
C SER A 14 -30.73 16.29 9.70
N TRP A 15 -30.28 15.05 9.55
CA TRP A 15 -28.85 14.74 9.51
C TRP A 15 -28.31 15.25 8.18
N GLU A 16 -28.09 16.57 8.11
CA GLU A 16 -27.67 17.28 6.92
C GLU A 16 -26.30 16.72 6.49
N THR A 17 -26.34 15.91 5.44
CA THR A 17 -25.16 15.18 4.98
C THR A 17 -24.29 16.13 4.18
N ASP A 18 -23.09 16.41 4.67
CA ASP A 18 -22.25 17.48 4.14
C ASP A 18 -21.85 17.38 2.65
N TRP A 19 -21.86 16.26 1.92
CA TRP A 19 -21.39 16.08 0.51
C TRP A 19 -20.01 16.64 0.06
N THR A 20 -19.45 17.67 0.67
CA THR A 20 -18.13 18.26 0.33
C THR A 20 -16.99 17.42 0.91
N LYS A 21 -17.21 16.77 2.05
CA LYS A 21 -16.31 15.78 2.68
C LYS A 21 -16.51 14.36 2.16
N CYS A 22 -15.58 13.47 2.50
CA CYS A 22 -15.62 12.08 2.03
C CYS A 22 -16.81 11.34 2.64
N ARG A 23 -17.54 10.59 1.82
CA ARG A 23 -18.73 9.86 2.28
C ARG A 23 -18.45 8.47 2.82
N LEU A 24 -17.24 7.95 2.65
CA LEU A 24 -16.89 6.59 3.05
C LEU A 24 -16.08 6.54 4.34
N CYS A 25 -15.41 7.61 4.77
CA CYS A 25 -14.61 7.60 5.99
C CYS A 25 -15.23 8.43 7.12
N PRO A 26 -15.01 8.02 8.38
CA PRO A 26 -15.43 8.80 9.54
C PRO A 26 -14.54 10.01 9.83
N GLU A 27 -13.37 10.11 9.18
CA GLU A 27 -12.36 11.13 9.46
C GLU A 27 -12.22 12.15 8.33
N ASP A 28 -11.98 13.42 8.70
CA ASP A 28 -11.54 14.47 7.80
C ASP A 28 -10.06 14.28 7.50
N THR A 29 -9.76 13.54 6.43
CA THR A 29 -8.37 13.30 6.02
C THR A 29 -7.92 14.27 4.93
N THR A 30 -6.63 14.63 4.90
CA THR A 30 -6.03 15.48 3.85
C THR A 30 -5.77 14.74 2.53
N TYR A 31 -6.19 13.47 2.42
CA TYR A 31 -5.96 12.67 1.22
C TYR A 31 -6.73 13.20 0.01
N PRO A 32 -6.16 13.08 -1.21
CA PRO A 32 -6.83 13.51 -2.42
C PRO A 32 -8.13 12.73 -2.63
N MET A 33 -9.21 13.47 -2.77
CA MET A 33 -10.55 12.94 -3.00
C MET A 33 -10.82 12.78 -4.50
N LYS A 34 -11.61 11.78 -4.85
CA LYS A 34 -12.02 11.50 -6.23
C LYS A 34 -13.54 11.49 -6.35
N SER A 35 -14.01 11.80 -7.55
CA SER A 35 -15.38 11.66 -8.01
C SER A 35 -15.32 11.07 -9.40
N SER A 36 -15.82 9.84 -9.57
CA SER A 36 -15.81 9.15 -10.86
C SER A 36 -17.07 8.31 -11.00
N ASP A 37 -17.69 8.36 -12.17
CA ASP A 37 -18.88 7.58 -12.49
C ASP A 37 -18.69 6.08 -12.27
N GLU A 38 -17.51 5.56 -12.61
CA GLU A 38 -17.21 4.14 -12.43
C GLU A 38 -17.09 3.78 -10.94
N GLY A 39 -16.56 4.69 -10.12
CA GLY A 39 -16.53 4.50 -8.68
C GLY A 39 -17.92 4.52 -8.05
N TYR A 40 -18.82 5.36 -8.54
CA TYR A 40 -20.22 5.38 -8.07
C TYR A 40 -20.94 4.06 -8.35
N LYS A 41 -20.76 3.48 -9.54
CA LYS A 41 -21.33 2.16 -9.89
C LYS A 41 -20.82 1.05 -9.00
N ILE A 42 -19.50 1.01 -8.75
CA ILE A 42 -18.89 -0.02 -7.89
C ILE A 42 -19.42 0.12 -6.46
N LEU A 43 -19.49 1.35 -5.94
CA LEU A 43 -19.96 1.60 -4.58
C LEU A 43 -21.46 1.31 -4.43
N SER A 44 -22.29 1.74 -5.38
CA SER A 44 -23.72 1.49 -5.35
C SER A 44 -24.05 0.01 -5.40
N LYS A 45 -23.26 -0.78 -6.13
CA LYS A 45 -23.38 -2.23 -6.21
C LYS A 45 -22.88 -2.92 -4.95
N ASN A 46 -21.67 -2.61 -4.49
CA ASN A 46 -20.98 -3.43 -3.50
C ASN A 46 -21.28 -3.04 -2.05
N ILE A 47 -21.60 -1.77 -1.76
CA ILE A 47 -21.92 -1.34 -0.39
C ILE A 47 -23.14 -2.10 0.17
N PRO A 48 -24.29 -2.17 -0.54
CA PRO A 48 -25.45 -2.92 -0.04
C PRO A 48 -25.13 -4.40 0.16
N LEU A 49 -24.45 -5.03 -0.80
CA LEU A 49 -24.11 -6.45 -0.74
C LEU A 49 -23.15 -6.77 0.41
N CYS A 50 -22.18 -5.88 0.71
CA CYS A 50 -21.30 -6.02 1.87
C CYS A 50 -22.04 -5.87 3.20
N TYR A 51 -23.09 -5.05 3.25
CA TYR A 51 -23.92 -4.88 4.45
C TYR A 51 -24.83 -6.07 4.69
N GLU A 52 -25.42 -6.64 3.63
CA GLU A 52 -26.23 -7.86 3.73
C GLU A 52 -25.46 -9.03 4.34
N VAL A 53 -24.16 -9.16 4.01
CA VAL A 53 -23.30 -10.22 4.57
C VAL A 53 -22.57 -9.82 5.85
N ASN A 54 -22.95 -8.70 6.49
CA ASN A 54 -22.30 -8.14 7.68
C ASN A 54 -20.77 -8.02 7.58
N ALA A 55 -20.26 -7.68 6.39
CA ALA A 55 -18.83 -7.60 6.11
C ALA A 55 -18.42 -6.22 5.57
N LEU A 56 -19.07 -5.15 6.05
CA LEU A 56 -18.66 -3.79 5.73
C LEU A 56 -17.21 -3.55 6.17
N PRO A 57 -16.29 -3.15 5.27
CA PRO A 57 -14.88 -2.93 5.63
C PRO A 57 -14.64 -1.76 6.58
N ILE A 58 -15.64 -0.89 6.74
CA ILE A 58 -15.65 0.30 7.58
C ILE A 58 -17.07 0.50 8.13
N PRO A 59 -17.23 1.04 9.34
CA PRO A 59 -18.54 1.42 9.85
C PRO A 59 -19.17 2.48 8.94
N LEU A 60 -20.29 2.12 8.30
CA LEU A 60 -20.95 2.95 7.30
C LEU A 60 -22.46 2.78 7.41
N ASP A 61 -23.18 3.89 7.57
CA ASP A 61 -24.63 3.91 7.45
C ASP A 61 -25.03 4.15 6.00
N ILE A 62 -25.65 3.14 5.40
CA ILE A 62 -26.09 3.14 3.99
C ILE A 62 -27.21 4.15 3.77
N ARG A 63 -28.04 4.42 4.77
CA ARG A 63 -29.21 5.31 4.64
C ARG A 63 -28.78 6.74 4.28
N ARG A 64 -27.58 7.14 4.67
CA ARG A 64 -26.98 8.44 4.35
C ARG A 64 -26.52 8.58 2.90
N LEU A 65 -26.40 7.47 2.18
CA LEU A 65 -25.90 7.43 0.80
C LEU A 65 -27.03 7.32 -0.22
N ASN A 66 -28.28 7.17 0.21
CA ASN A 66 -29.41 6.93 -0.68
C ASN A 66 -30.58 7.87 -0.33
N ASP A 67 -30.82 8.87 -1.17
CA ASP A 67 -31.95 9.82 -1.05
C ASP A 67 -33.28 9.20 -1.56
N GLY A 68 -33.31 7.91 -1.88
CA GLY A 68 -34.49 7.18 -2.40
C GLY A 68 -34.45 6.92 -3.90
N GLU A 69 -33.58 7.59 -4.65
CA GLU A 69 -33.35 7.37 -6.10
C GLU A 69 -32.24 6.33 -6.38
N GLY A 70 -31.65 5.74 -5.34
CA GLY A 70 -30.52 4.82 -5.40
C GLY A 70 -29.18 5.49 -5.08
N ILE A 71 -28.23 4.70 -4.57
CA ILE A 71 -26.91 5.19 -4.11
C ILE A 71 -26.14 5.85 -5.25
N GLU A 72 -26.10 5.23 -6.43
CA GLU A 72 -25.39 5.78 -7.58
C GLU A 72 -25.94 7.14 -8.01
N SER A 73 -27.26 7.21 -8.20
CA SER A 73 -27.98 8.43 -8.59
C SER A 73 -27.77 9.54 -7.58
N THR A 74 -27.86 9.21 -6.30
CA THR A 74 -27.64 10.16 -5.18
C THR A 74 -26.21 10.67 -5.19
N MET A 75 -25.21 9.79 -5.30
CA MET A 75 -23.79 10.18 -5.33
C MET A 75 -23.44 11.03 -6.55
N LYS A 76 -24.02 10.74 -7.73
CA LYS A 76 -23.86 11.55 -8.95
C LYS A 76 -24.47 12.94 -8.78
N LYS A 77 -25.74 13.00 -8.38
CA LYS A 77 -26.51 14.25 -8.20
C LYS A 77 -25.86 15.19 -7.20
N LYS A 78 -25.24 14.63 -6.15
CA LYS A 78 -24.58 15.39 -5.09
C LYS A 78 -23.07 15.56 -5.31
N ASN A 79 -22.54 15.08 -6.44
CA ASN A 79 -21.11 15.06 -6.78
C ASN A 79 -20.23 14.57 -5.61
N ALA A 80 -20.62 13.42 -5.04
CA ALA A 80 -20.06 12.90 -3.81
C ALA A 80 -18.58 12.57 -3.95
N LYS A 81 -17.76 13.12 -3.06
CA LYS A 81 -16.32 12.86 -3.06
C LYS A 81 -15.98 11.66 -2.15
N TYR A 82 -14.97 10.89 -2.54
CA TYR A 82 -14.47 9.77 -1.74
C TYR A 82 -12.95 9.58 -1.86
N HIS A 83 -12.33 9.04 -0.80
CA HIS A 83 -10.92 8.66 -0.78
C HIS A 83 -10.67 7.29 -1.41
N ASN A 84 -9.40 6.89 -1.48
CA ASN A 84 -8.99 5.55 -1.92
C ASN A 84 -9.56 4.38 -1.09
N LEU A 85 -10.19 4.65 0.07
CA LEU A 85 -10.90 3.63 0.86
C LEU A 85 -12.04 2.95 0.09
N PHE A 86 -12.56 3.57 -0.97
CA PHE A 86 -13.51 2.93 -1.89
C PHE A 86 -12.95 1.60 -2.45
N ARG A 87 -11.63 1.46 -2.60
CA ARG A 87 -10.96 0.22 -3.04
C ARG A 87 -11.24 -0.97 -2.12
N LYS A 88 -11.67 -0.74 -0.87
CA LYS A 88 -12.09 -1.82 0.03
C LYS A 88 -13.42 -2.46 -0.38
N PHE A 89 -14.29 -1.72 -1.09
CA PHE A 89 -15.56 -2.21 -1.64
C PHE A 89 -15.40 -2.78 -3.06
N ASN A 90 -14.31 -3.49 -3.33
CA ASN A 90 -14.10 -4.14 -4.63
C ASN A 90 -14.84 -5.49 -4.71
N ASN A 91 -15.07 -5.96 -5.95
CA ASN A 91 -15.78 -7.22 -6.22
C ASN A 91 -15.10 -8.42 -5.56
N THR A 92 -13.76 -8.47 -5.54
CA THR A 92 -13.01 -9.60 -4.95
C THR A 92 -13.22 -9.70 -3.44
N ASN A 93 -13.28 -8.57 -2.73
CA ASN A 93 -13.55 -8.51 -1.31
C ASN A 93 -14.99 -8.92 -1.02
N LEU A 94 -15.94 -8.49 -1.85
CA LEU A 94 -17.33 -8.89 -1.75
C LEU A 94 -17.49 -10.41 -1.95
N GLU A 95 -16.91 -10.99 -2.99
CA GLU A 95 -16.97 -12.42 -3.25
C GLU A 95 -16.37 -13.25 -2.10
N ARG A 96 -15.26 -12.78 -1.51
CA ARG A 96 -14.67 -13.41 -0.32
C ARG A 96 -15.58 -13.31 0.89
N ALA A 97 -16.23 -12.16 1.10
CA ALA A 97 -17.18 -11.98 2.17
C ALA A 97 -18.40 -12.89 2.00
N GLN A 98 -18.96 -12.98 0.79
CA GLN A 98 -20.04 -13.89 0.45
C GLN A 98 -19.66 -15.36 0.67
N LYS A 99 -18.45 -15.78 0.26
CA LYS A 99 -17.97 -17.16 0.51
C LYS A 99 -17.88 -17.49 2.00
N ARG A 100 -17.39 -16.56 2.82
CA ARG A 100 -17.35 -16.72 4.29
C ARG A 100 -18.74 -16.80 4.90
N HIS A 101 -19.68 -16.00 4.39
CA HIS A 101 -21.07 -16.02 4.83
C HIS A 101 -21.79 -17.32 4.45
N MET A 102 -21.54 -17.85 3.26
CA MET A 102 -22.15 -19.09 2.76
C MET A 102 -21.50 -20.37 3.32
N SER A 103 -20.32 -20.28 3.94
CA SER A 103 -19.63 -21.40 4.59
C SER A 103 -19.35 -21.08 6.06
N PRO A 104 -20.37 -21.10 6.94
CA PRO A 104 -20.12 -21.00 8.38
C PRO A 104 -19.40 -22.28 8.81
N ILE A 105 -18.08 -22.22 8.96
CA ILE A 105 -17.32 -23.30 9.59
C ILE A 105 -17.76 -23.33 11.06
N PRO A 106 -18.31 -24.45 11.58
CA PRO A 106 -18.58 -24.59 13.00
C PRO A 106 -17.24 -24.53 13.74
N SER A 107 -17.15 -23.65 14.73
CA SER A 107 -16.01 -23.53 15.63
C SER A 107 -15.67 -24.88 16.27
N GLY A 108 -14.53 -25.47 15.91
CA GLY A 108 -14.04 -26.67 16.61
C GLY A 108 -12.89 -27.39 15.94
N SER A 109 -11.71 -27.29 16.57
CA SER A 109 -10.56 -28.19 16.51
C SER A 109 -9.56 -28.07 15.35
N SER A 110 -8.31 -28.05 15.80
CA SER A 110 -7.02 -28.04 15.14
C SER A 110 -6.71 -29.30 14.32
N SER A 111 -6.09 -29.12 13.15
CA SER A 111 -4.89 -29.87 12.75
C SER A 111 -4.38 -29.37 11.39
N GLU A 112 -3.05 -29.35 11.27
CA GLU A 112 -2.29 -29.05 10.06
C GLU A 112 -2.84 -29.76 8.82
N SER A 113 -2.89 -29.02 7.70
CA SER A 113 -2.93 -29.63 6.37
C SER A 113 -2.22 -28.72 5.38
N VAL A 114 -1.01 -29.14 5.02
CA VAL A 114 -0.25 -28.71 3.86
C VAL A 114 -1.11 -28.88 2.61
N TYR A 115 -1.36 -27.80 1.88
CA TYR A 115 -1.79 -27.88 0.47
C TYR A 115 -0.92 -26.96 -0.38
N PRO A 116 -0.36 -27.47 -1.50
CA PRO A 116 0.32 -26.66 -2.49
C PRO A 116 -0.63 -25.62 -3.10
N ARG A 117 -0.16 -24.39 -3.25
CA ARG A 117 -0.93 -23.27 -3.77
C ARG A 117 -1.01 -23.32 -5.30
N ASP A 118 -1.81 -24.24 -5.83
CA ASP A 118 -2.16 -24.22 -7.24
C ASP A 118 -3.18 -23.11 -7.51
N ARG A 119 -2.66 -21.98 -7.97
CA ARG A 119 -3.43 -20.81 -8.40
C ARG A 119 -4.17 -21.15 -9.70
N ALA A 120 -5.34 -21.76 -9.58
CA ALA A 120 -6.28 -21.89 -10.70
C ALA A 120 -6.69 -20.49 -11.19
N LYS A 121 -6.10 -20.04 -12.31
CA LYS A 121 -6.53 -18.86 -13.05
C LYS A 121 -7.91 -19.15 -13.63
N LYS A 122 -8.95 -18.42 -13.20
CA LYS A 122 -10.25 -18.45 -13.87
C LYS A 122 -10.69 -17.02 -14.25
N SER A 123 -10.52 -16.76 -15.55
CA SER A 123 -11.22 -15.83 -16.44
C SER A 123 -11.74 -14.50 -15.87
N GLN A 124 -11.02 -13.42 -16.17
CA GLN A 124 -11.43 -12.02 -15.99
C GLN A 124 -11.82 -11.41 -17.35
N THR A 125 -12.86 -10.59 -17.35
CA THR A 125 -13.28 -9.74 -18.47
C THR A 125 -12.22 -8.67 -18.80
N GLU A 126 -12.09 -8.36 -20.10
CA GLU A 126 -10.99 -7.66 -20.77
C GLU A 126 -10.62 -6.27 -20.20
N ALA A 127 -11.54 -5.58 -19.50
CA ALA A 127 -11.29 -4.24 -18.96
C ALA A 127 -10.55 -4.21 -17.60
N GLU A 128 -10.78 -5.19 -16.71
CA GLU A 128 -10.07 -5.32 -15.42
C GLU A 128 -8.65 -5.87 -15.62
N SER A 129 -8.49 -6.72 -16.63
CA SER A 129 -7.22 -7.27 -17.10
C SER A 129 -6.26 -6.15 -17.53
N ASN A 130 -6.74 -5.16 -18.28
CA ASN A 130 -5.91 -4.08 -18.79
C ASN A 130 -5.42 -3.14 -17.66
N CYS A 131 -6.29 -2.70 -16.75
CA CYS A 131 -5.89 -1.79 -15.66
C CYS A 131 -4.81 -2.39 -14.75
N THR A 132 -4.96 -3.68 -14.39
CA THR A 132 -3.97 -4.39 -13.58
C THR A 132 -2.69 -4.71 -14.35
N GLN A 133 -2.78 -4.96 -15.66
CA GLN A 133 -1.63 -5.17 -16.53
C GLN A 133 -0.78 -3.92 -16.68
N TYR A 134 -1.40 -2.74 -16.88
CA TYR A 134 -0.68 -1.47 -16.93
C TYR A 134 0.02 -1.14 -15.60
N GLU A 135 -0.66 -1.31 -14.46
CA GLU A 135 -0.02 -1.11 -13.16
C GLU A 135 1.17 -2.06 -12.93
N ASN A 136 1.07 -3.32 -13.36
CA ASN A 136 2.16 -4.29 -13.25
C ASN A 136 3.31 -3.95 -14.19
N MET A 137 3.01 -3.58 -15.44
CA MET A 137 4.00 -3.13 -16.41
C MET A 137 4.79 -1.94 -15.87
N MET A 138 4.11 -0.96 -15.29
CA MET A 138 4.77 0.22 -14.71
C MET A 138 5.61 -0.13 -13.49
N LYS A 139 5.16 -1.06 -12.63
CA LYS A 139 5.97 -1.58 -11.51
C LYS A 139 7.22 -2.31 -11.99
N GLU A 140 7.13 -3.07 -13.06
CA GLU A 140 8.27 -3.75 -13.68
C GLU A 140 9.22 -2.76 -14.35
N THR A 141 8.70 -1.76 -15.06
CA THR A 141 9.49 -0.67 -15.65
C THR A 141 10.22 0.14 -14.57
N ALA A 142 9.53 0.53 -13.50
CA ALA A 142 10.16 1.22 -12.37
C ALA A 142 11.27 0.38 -11.73
N LEU A 143 11.06 -0.94 -11.61
CA LEU A 143 12.05 -1.85 -11.04
C LEU A 143 13.27 -1.96 -11.96
N ALA A 144 13.06 -2.06 -13.27
CA ALA A 144 14.15 -2.06 -14.24
C ALA A 144 14.96 -0.75 -14.17
N LYS A 145 14.30 0.42 -14.09
CA LYS A 145 14.99 1.71 -13.91
C LYS A 145 15.83 1.75 -12.64
N LEU A 146 15.31 1.21 -11.53
CA LEU A 146 16.04 1.13 -10.27
C LEU A 146 17.26 0.20 -10.37
N VAL A 147 17.10 -0.99 -10.96
CA VAL A 147 18.18 -1.93 -11.21
C VAL A 147 19.27 -1.28 -12.06
N THR A 148 18.90 -0.66 -13.18
CA THR A 148 19.85 0.06 -14.05
C THR A 148 20.56 1.18 -13.30
N TYR A 149 19.85 1.93 -12.45
CA TYR A 149 20.47 2.96 -11.63
C TYR A 149 21.54 2.40 -10.69
N ILE A 150 21.24 1.29 -9.99
CA ILE A 150 22.18 0.63 -9.08
C ILE A 150 23.43 0.15 -9.86
N TYR A 151 23.23 -0.48 -11.01
CA TYR A 151 24.34 -0.92 -11.88
C TYR A 151 25.20 0.23 -12.38
N LEU A 152 24.59 1.28 -12.92
CA LEU A 152 25.32 2.44 -13.43
C LEU A 152 26.10 3.14 -12.31
N ARG A 153 25.53 3.21 -11.11
CA ARG A 153 26.23 3.74 -9.94
C ARG A 153 27.43 2.85 -9.60
N ASN A 154 27.26 1.52 -9.62
CA ASN A 154 28.35 0.58 -9.40
C ASN A 154 29.47 0.69 -10.43
N SER A 155 29.15 0.85 -11.72
CA SER A 155 30.15 0.96 -12.78
C SER A 155 30.89 2.31 -12.78
N LYS A 156 30.26 3.37 -12.26
CA LYS A 156 30.86 4.71 -12.18
C LYS A 156 31.68 4.96 -10.91
N LYS A 157 31.89 3.95 -10.07
CA LYS A 157 32.76 4.11 -8.89
C LYS A 157 34.21 4.34 -9.36
N ASN A 158 34.71 5.55 -9.12
CA ASN A 158 36.10 5.88 -9.39
C ASN A 158 36.94 5.38 -8.20
N SER A 159 37.25 4.09 -8.14
CA SER A 159 38.26 3.46 -7.25
C SER A 159 38.19 3.72 -5.72
N GLU A 160 37.36 4.62 -5.22
CA GLU A 160 37.21 4.96 -3.82
C GLU A 160 35.82 4.54 -3.33
N GLY A 161 35.79 3.40 -2.66
CA GLY A 161 34.67 2.97 -1.84
C GLY A 161 33.78 1.87 -2.42
N SER A 162 33.33 1.00 -1.52
CA SER A 162 32.25 0.05 -1.78
C SER A 162 30.91 0.80 -1.85
N LEU A 163 30.09 0.49 -2.85
CA LEU A 163 28.76 1.07 -2.99
C LEU A 163 27.75 0.28 -2.18
N VAL A 164 27.37 0.88 -1.05
CA VAL A 164 26.42 0.32 -0.11
C VAL A 164 25.10 1.08 -0.21
N PHE A 165 24.00 0.35 -0.42
CA PHE A 165 22.64 0.89 -0.44
C PHE A 165 21.92 0.46 0.84
N ARG A 166 21.25 1.37 1.54
CA ARG A 166 20.40 0.97 2.67
C ARG A 166 19.03 0.56 2.16
N LEU A 167 18.49 -0.54 2.68
CA LEU A 167 17.16 -1.00 2.35
C LEU A 167 16.07 0.02 2.70
N ALA A 168 16.28 0.85 3.72
CA ALA A 168 15.35 1.93 4.08
C ALA A 168 15.22 2.99 2.98
N ASP A 169 16.24 3.19 2.14
CA ASP A 169 16.24 4.20 1.08
C ASP A 169 15.65 3.67 -0.24
N LEU A 170 15.70 2.34 -0.46
CA LEU A 170 15.24 1.72 -1.70
C LEU A 170 13.74 1.91 -2.01
N PRO A 171 12.82 1.84 -1.03
CA PRO A 171 11.40 2.16 -1.27
C PRO A 171 11.21 3.56 -1.84
N ASN A 172 11.90 4.56 -1.29
CA ASN A 172 11.79 5.95 -1.76
C ASN A 172 12.29 6.06 -3.21
N LEU A 173 13.46 5.48 -3.50
CA LEU A 173 14.00 5.46 -4.86
C LEU A 173 13.08 4.74 -5.85
N TYR A 174 12.38 3.69 -5.42
CA TYR A 174 11.41 2.99 -6.25
C TYR A 174 10.11 3.80 -6.44
N GLU A 175 9.61 4.44 -5.39
CA GLU A 175 8.44 5.32 -5.42
C GLU A 175 8.67 6.55 -6.31
N GLU A 176 9.87 7.13 -6.31
CA GLU A 176 10.28 8.18 -7.25
C GLU A 176 10.13 7.70 -8.71
N ARG A 177 10.62 6.50 -9.04
CA ARG A 177 10.48 5.95 -10.40
C ARG A 177 9.04 5.62 -10.77
N LEU A 178 8.21 5.20 -9.82
CA LEU A 178 6.77 5.02 -10.06
C LEU A 178 6.07 6.35 -10.33
N THR A 179 6.47 7.41 -9.62
CA THR A 179 5.92 8.77 -9.77
C THR A 179 6.30 9.36 -11.12
N GLU A 180 7.54 9.17 -11.59
CA GLU A 180 7.98 9.55 -12.95
C GLU A 180 7.14 8.89 -14.06
N LEU A 181 6.61 7.70 -13.77
CA LEU A 181 5.77 6.94 -14.68
C LEU A 181 4.28 7.29 -14.52
N GLY A 182 3.91 8.28 -13.70
CA GLY A 182 2.53 8.70 -13.53
C GLY A 182 1.69 7.75 -12.66
N SER A 183 2.32 6.86 -11.88
CA SER A 183 1.63 6.01 -10.90
C SER A 183 1.63 6.69 -9.52
N SER A 184 0.47 6.81 -8.87
CA SER A 184 0.43 7.22 -7.45
C SER A 184 1.02 6.12 -6.57
N SER A 185 1.94 6.50 -5.68
CA SER A 185 2.68 5.60 -4.78
C SER A 185 1.73 4.72 -3.96
N ALA A 186 1.64 3.44 -4.35
CA ALA A 186 1.13 2.41 -3.45
C ALA A 186 2.25 2.08 -2.48
N GLN A 187 1.98 2.10 -1.18
CA GLN A 187 2.91 1.79 -0.11
C GLN A 187 3.81 0.60 -0.48
N VAL A 188 5.10 0.88 -0.69
CA VAL A 188 6.07 -0.11 -1.15
C VAL A 188 6.62 -0.87 0.06
N HIS A 189 6.38 -2.18 0.10
CA HIS A 189 6.99 -3.03 1.12
C HIS A 189 8.47 -3.26 0.80
N SER A 190 9.35 -2.75 1.67
CA SER A 190 10.81 -2.86 1.54
C SER A 190 11.28 -4.31 1.39
N THR A 191 10.76 -5.24 2.19
CA THR A 191 11.11 -6.67 2.10
C THR A 191 10.79 -7.25 0.73
N ARG A 192 9.61 -6.95 0.18
CA ARG A 192 9.20 -7.48 -1.13
C ARG A 192 9.96 -6.83 -2.27
N LEU A 193 10.36 -5.57 -2.11
CA LEU A 193 11.24 -4.88 -3.06
C LEU A 193 12.65 -5.48 -3.03
N ASN A 194 13.18 -5.75 -1.83
CA ASN A 194 14.45 -6.44 -1.62
C ASN A 194 14.46 -7.79 -2.36
N ASP A 195 13.48 -8.65 -2.10
CA ASP A 195 13.41 -9.99 -2.72
C ASP A 195 13.40 -9.91 -4.25
N LYS A 196 12.67 -8.94 -4.82
CA LYS A 196 12.63 -8.71 -6.27
C LYS A 196 13.95 -8.20 -6.83
N LEU A 197 14.64 -7.33 -6.10
CA LEU A 197 15.95 -6.82 -6.50
C LEU A 197 16.99 -7.93 -6.50
N LEU A 198 17.07 -8.71 -5.42
CA LEU A 198 17.98 -9.86 -5.32
C LEU A 198 17.68 -10.92 -6.40
N GLN A 199 16.40 -11.15 -6.73
CA GLN A 199 16.04 -12.03 -7.84
C GLN A 199 16.54 -11.52 -9.21
N LYS A 200 16.54 -10.21 -9.43
CA LYS A 200 16.97 -9.59 -10.70
C LYS A 200 18.48 -9.33 -10.75
N MET A 201 19.14 -9.28 -9.60
CA MET A 201 20.55 -8.95 -9.41
C MET A 201 21.18 -9.95 -8.43
N PRO A 202 21.51 -11.17 -8.87
CA PRO A 202 22.01 -12.22 -7.97
C PRO A 202 23.39 -11.91 -7.38
N GLU A 203 24.16 -11.01 -7.99
CA GLU A 203 25.45 -10.52 -7.49
C GLU A 203 25.34 -9.45 -6.39
N LEU A 204 24.11 -9.03 -6.06
CA LEU A 204 23.81 -8.12 -4.97
C LEU A 204 23.45 -8.94 -3.73
N GLU A 205 24.09 -8.65 -2.60
CA GLU A 205 23.85 -9.32 -1.33
C GLU A 205 23.31 -8.34 -0.28
N ALA A 206 22.44 -8.84 0.59
CA ALA A 206 21.87 -8.10 1.70
C ALA A 206 22.49 -8.53 3.03
N HIS A 207 23.12 -7.60 3.75
CA HIS A 207 23.73 -7.82 5.06
C HIS A 207 23.02 -7.00 6.14
N THR A 208 22.71 -7.65 7.25
CA THR A 208 22.12 -7.01 8.42
C THR A 208 23.21 -6.38 9.28
N LYS A 209 23.07 -5.08 9.59
CA LYS A 209 23.93 -4.34 10.52
C LYS A 209 23.05 -3.65 11.56
N GLY A 210 22.88 -4.30 12.71
CA GLY A 210 21.98 -3.81 13.75
C GLY A 210 20.52 -3.77 13.26
N ARG A 211 19.94 -2.57 13.18
CA ARG A 211 18.56 -2.36 12.68
C ARG A 211 18.49 -2.15 11.16
N ASP A 212 19.62 -1.93 10.51
CA ASP A 212 19.68 -1.64 9.09
C ASP A 212 19.99 -2.89 8.27
N VAL A 213 19.45 -2.92 7.05
CA VAL A 213 19.81 -3.90 6.02
C VAL A 213 20.55 -3.13 4.92
N LEU A 214 21.77 -3.57 4.63
CA LEU A 214 22.68 -2.97 3.66
C LEU A 214 22.78 -3.89 2.44
N LEU A 215 22.61 -3.36 1.24
CA LEU A 215 22.80 -4.07 -0.01
C LEU A 215 24.11 -3.65 -0.65
N MET A 216 24.96 -4.60 -1.02
CA MET A 216 26.23 -4.36 -1.70
C MET A 216 26.54 -5.51 -2.66
N PHE A 217 27.40 -5.27 -3.64
CA PHE A 217 27.79 -6.33 -4.57
C PHE A 217 28.78 -7.28 -3.89
N GLU A 218 28.69 -8.57 -4.19
CA GLU A 218 29.54 -9.62 -3.59
C GLU A 218 31.03 -9.27 -3.68
N LYS A 219 31.48 -8.85 -4.88
CA LYS A 219 32.85 -8.42 -5.15
C LYS A 219 33.34 -7.23 -4.30
N ASP A 220 32.41 -6.46 -3.76
CA ASP A 220 32.67 -5.24 -2.99
C ASP A 220 32.59 -5.45 -1.48
N ILE A 221 32.19 -6.65 -1.02
CA ILE A 221 32.15 -7.00 0.41
C ILE A 221 33.56 -7.01 1.00
N GLY A 222 34.49 -7.73 0.37
CA GLY A 222 35.88 -7.82 0.83
C GLY A 222 36.55 -6.45 0.94
N PRO A 223 36.57 -5.63 -0.12
CA PRO A 223 37.08 -4.27 -0.06
C PRO A 223 36.40 -3.38 0.99
N ALA A 224 35.08 -3.51 1.20
CA ALA A 224 34.38 -2.77 2.24
C ALA A 224 34.85 -3.15 3.65
N ILE A 225 35.05 -4.45 3.90
CA ILE A 225 35.52 -4.96 5.18
C ILE A 225 36.97 -4.53 5.41
N ALA A 226 37.86 -4.71 4.42
CA ALA A 226 39.26 -4.30 4.52
C ALA A 226 39.38 -2.80 4.83
N PHE A 227 38.64 -1.95 4.12
CA PHE A 227 38.61 -0.52 4.39
C PHE A 227 38.12 -0.17 5.81
N ALA A 228 37.10 -0.88 6.31
CA ALA A 228 36.62 -0.68 7.66
C ALA A 228 37.64 -1.11 8.73
N CYS A 229 38.36 -2.21 8.49
CA CYS A 229 39.41 -2.69 9.38
C CYS A 229 40.59 -1.72 9.41
N ASP A 230 41.09 -1.28 8.26
CA ASP A 230 42.19 -0.31 8.17
C ASP A 230 41.85 0.99 8.91
N TYR A 231 40.62 1.49 8.78
CA TYR A 231 40.17 2.69 9.48
C TYR A 231 40.14 2.51 11.01
N ILE A 232 39.61 1.38 11.50
CA ILE A 232 39.57 1.08 12.94
C ILE A 232 40.98 0.96 13.49
N ASP A 233 41.87 0.25 12.79
CA ASP A 233 43.27 0.09 13.19
C ASP A 233 43.99 1.43 13.23
N THR A 234 43.78 2.29 12.24
CA THR A 234 44.34 3.65 12.22
C THR A 234 43.83 4.49 13.39
N MET A 235 42.53 4.46 13.69
CA MET A 235 41.93 5.14 14.84
C MET A 235 42.48 4.64 16.19
N HIS A 236 42.62 3.32 16.33
CA HIS A 236 43.13 2.69 17.54
C HIS A 236 44.61 3.03 17.74
N MET A 237 45.41 3.04 16.67
CA MET A 237 46.81 3.46 16.69
C MET A 237 46.95 4.94 17.04
N GLU A 238 46.13 5.83 16.46
CA GLU A 238 46.14 7.26 16.78
C GLU A 238 45.84 7.51 18.26
N LYS A 239 44.80 6.84 18.78
CA LYS A 239 44.41 6.94 20.20
C LYS A 239 45.48 6.38 21.13
N THR A 240 46.13 5.28 20.75
CA THR A 240 47.24 4.70 21.50
C THR A 240 48.46 5.62 21.50
N ALA A 241 48.80 6.20 20.35
CA ALA A 241 49.89 7.16 20.22
C ALA A 241 49.63 8.46 21.00
N GLU A 242 48.38 8.90 21.12
CA GLU A 242 47.98 10.02 21.97
C GLU A 242 48.18 9.70 23.46
N MET A 243 47.76 8.52 23.92
CA MET A 243 48.00 8.10 25.31
C MET A 243 49.49 7.98 25.66
N ILE A 244 50.32 7.46 24.76
CA ILE A 244 51.78 7.36 24.95
C ILE A 244 52.43 8.75 25.04
N ARG A 245 51.93 9.74 24.27
CA ARG A 245 52.45 11.11 24.27
C ARG A 245 52.07 11.93 25.52
N CYS A 246 51.09 11.46 26.30
CA CYS A 246 50.65 12.10 27.54
C CYS A 246 51.23 11.46 28.82
N GLN A 247 52.17 10.51 28.68
CA GLN A 247 52.99 9.98 29.79
C GLN A 247 54.35 10.66 29.83
#